data_AF-A0A6B2TAP9-F1
#
_entry.id   AF-A0A6B2TAP9-F1
#
_cell.length_a   1.000
_cell.length_b   1.000
_cell.length_c   1.000
_cell.angle_alpha   90.00
_cell.angle_beta   90.00
_cell.angle_gamma   90.00
#
_symmetry.space_group_name_H-M   'P 1'
#
loop_
_entity.id
_entity.type
_entity.pdbx_description
1 polymer ?
#
loop_
_entity_poly.entity_id
_entity_poly.type
_entity_poly.pdbx_seq_one_letter_code
_entity_poly.pdbx_strand_id
1 'polypeptide(L)'
;MGAELHDEVFPDFPAPADGSPWQAPADLEAHLYELCREDDAYGYLRAIAVEGLYRPVSVTETERDAAESELLTVDLPDGRKVAQVYTAGVLPRPHPAVVYEYVTLDSLAQGCPDDVDLLVVNAATPCRQFFLTTDDEREVWADLHDTYHRADGLGNRIDTRRTGAPETGSPLLHGLACGAHLCFTNGDAWNTVDWHGAGHHNEIGRLEEWWGVHDRDDWLSLQERLLTRDVSPWYWDFVLDARTALARRHGPRVDPELWRDRVEAALRHRVAETGG
;
A
#
# COMPACT_ATOMS: atom_id res chain seq x y z
N MET A 1 -20.66 -6.76 -17.29
CA MET A 1 -21.00 -5.45 -16.72
C MET A 1 -19.68 -4.70 -16.66
N GLY A 2 -19.37 -3.91 -17.70
CA GLY A 2 -18.08 -3.26 -17.82
C GLY A 2 -17.98 -2.18 -16.76
N ALA A 3 -17.03 -2.30 -15.84
CA ALA A 3 -16.56 -1.13 -15.10
C ALA A 3 -16.09 -0.14 -16.18
N GLU A 4 -16.64 1.08 -16.18
CA GLU A 4 -16.04 2.17 -16.93
C GLU A 4 -14.59 2.24 -16.47
N LEU A 5 -13.67 1.87 -17.36
CA LEU A 5 -12.24 2.02 -17.12
C LEU A 5 -12.03 3.51 -16.88
N HIS A 6 -11.52 3.89 -15.71
CA HIS A 6 -11.16 5.28 -15.48
C HIS A 6 -9.88 5.57 -16.28
N ASP A 7 -9.88 6.69 -17.01
CA ASP A 7 -8.79 7.02 -17.94
C ASP A 7 -7.48 7.43 -17.23
N GLU A 8 -7.51 7.60 -15.90
CA GLU A 8 -6.38 8.04 -15.09
C GLU A 8 -5.42 6.87 -14.82
N VAL A 9 -4.57 6.58 -15.80
CA VAL A 9 -3.48 5.61 -15.69
C VAL A 9 -2.31 6.20 -14.92
N PHE A 10 -2.00 7.48 -15.12
CA PHE A 10 -0.95 8.23 -14.45
C PHE A 10 -1.53 9.31 -13.53
N PRO A 11 -0.84 9.67 -12.44
CA PRO A 11 -1.19 10.83 -11.65
C PRO A 11 -1.24 12.12 -12.49
N ASP A 12 -2.31 12.90 -12.33
CA ASP A 12 -2.42 14.25 -12.88
C ASP A 12 -3.20 15.13 -11.90
N PHE A 13 -2.47 15.85 -11.04
CA PHE A 13 -3.07 16.82 -10.12
C PHE A 13 -2.11 18.01 -9.95
N PRO A 14 -2.21 19.02 -10.82
CA PRO A 14 -1.34 20.18 -10.75
C PRO A 14 -1.58 21.00 -9.48
N ALA A 15 -0.62 21.86 -9.14
CA ALA A 15 -0.77 22.79 -8.03
C ALA A 15 -2.00 23.69 -8.23
N PRO A 16 -2.70 24.09 -7.14
CA PRO A 16 -3.86 24.97 -7.25
C PRO A 16 -3.55 26.25 -8.03
N ALA A 17 -4.35 26.55 -9.06
CA ALA A 17 -4.14 27.69 -9.94
C ALA A 17 -4.34 29.04 -9.23
N ASP A 18 -5.04 29.05 -8.10
CA ASP A 18 -5.31 30.22 -7.28
C ASP A 18 -4.16 30.57 -6.31
N GLY A 19 -3.09 29.78 -6.30
CA GLY A 19 -1.92 29.97 -5.44
C GLY A 19 -2.14 29.52 -3.99
N SER A 20 -3.27 28.87 -3.68
CA SER A 20 -3.47 28.23 -2.38
C SER A 20 -2.47 27.09 -2.18
N PRO A 21 -2.04 26.81 -0.92
CA PRO A 21 -1.16 25.69 -0.65
C PRO A 21 -1.80 24.37 -1.10
N TRP A 22 -1.05 23.55 -1.82
CA TRP A 22 -1.50 22.23 -2.19
C TRP A 22 -1.68 21.35 -0.94
N GLN A 23 -2.81 20.64 -0.86
CA GLN A 23 -3.02 19.65 0.18
C GLN A 23 -2.41 18.32 -0.25
N ALA A 24 -1.22 18.03 0.27
CA ALA A 24 -0.54 16.78 0.02
C ALA A 24 -1.36 15.57 0.53
N PRO A 25 -1.33 14.42 -0.19
CA PRO A 25 -2.10 13.23 0.14
C PRO A 25 -1.61 12.52 1.41
N ALA A 26 -0.33 12.58 1.75
CA ALA A 26 0.22 12.00 2.99
C ALA A 26 1.44 12.80 3.51
N ASP A 27 2.05 12.32 4.60
CA ASP A 27 3.16 13.01 5.28
C ASP A 27 4.40 13.12 4.40
N LEU A 28 4.74 12.06 3.68
CA LEU A 28 5.86 12.05 2.75
C LEU A 28 5.68 13.11 1.66
N GLU A 29 4.54 13.14 0.97
CA GLU A 29 4.32 14.10 -0.11
C GLU A 29 4.28 15.56 0.39
N ALA A 30 3.84 15.79 1.63
CA ALA A 30 3.91 17.10 2.26
C ALA A 30 5.38 17.53 2.44
N HIS A 31 6.21 16.62 2.96
CA HIS A 31 7.64 16.86 3.15
C HIS A 31 8.38 17.07 1.81
N LEU A 32 8.09 16.24 0.80
CA LEU A 32 8.66 16.38 -0.53
C LEU A 32 8.24 17.69 -1.20
N TYR A 33 6.99 18.13 -0.99
CA TYR A 33 6.52 19.43 -1.49
C TYR A 33 7.29 20.60 -0.86
N GLU A 34 7.59 20.54 0.44
CA GLU A 34 8.43 21.53 1.12
C GLU A 34 9.86 21.54 0.56
N LEU A 35 10.49 20.38 0.41
CA LEU A 35 11.84 20.25 -0.14
C LEU A 35 11.92 20.77 -1.59
N CYS A 36 10.91 20.50 -2.42
CA CYS A 36 10.82 21.07 -3.77
C CYS A 36 10.74 22.61 -3.75
N ARG A 37 10.05 23.20 -2.79
CA ARG A 37 9.95 24.66 -2.66
C ARG A 37 11.26 25.30 -2.18
N GLU A 38 12.06 24.54 -1.45
CA GLU A 38 13.37 24.95 -0.95
C GLU A 38 14.52 24.63 -1.93
N ASP A 39 14.22 23.96 -3.05
CA ASP A 39 15.19 23.46 -4.04
C ASP A 39 16.22 22.48 -3.42
N ASP A 40 15.81 21.71 -2.41
CA ASP A 40 16.66 20.72 -1.74
C ASP A 40 16.50 19.33 -2.38
N ALA A 41 17.17 19.14 -3.53
CA ALA A 41 17.17 17.88 -4.28
C ALA A 41 17.80 16.71 -3.50
N TYR A 42 18.83 16.97 -2.68
CA TYR A 42 19.50 15.91 -1.91
C TYR A 42 18.63 15.46 -0.73
N GLY A 43 18.00 16.40 -0.01
CA GLY A 43 16.99 16.11 0.99
C GLY A 43 15.82 15.30 0.42
N TYR A 44 15.40 15.62 -0.81
CA TYR A 44 14.38 14.87 -1.54
C TYR A 44 14.82 13.41 -1.77
N LEU A 45 16.01 13.18 -2.35
CA LEU A 45 16.55 11.84 -2.58
C LEU A 45 16.66 11.05 -1.28
N ARG A 46 17.13 11.68 -0.20
CA ARG A 46 17.22 11.04 1.12
C ARG A 46 15.86 10.59 1.64
N ALA A 47 14.80 11.38 1.46
CA ALA A 47 13.46 11.01 1.88
C ALA A 47 12.93 9.80 1.11
N ILE A 48 13.09 9.77 -0.21
CA ILE A 48 12.64 8.65 -1.05
C ILE A 48 13.55 7.40 -0.93
N ALA A 49 14.80 7.55 -0.48
CA ALA A 49 15.67 6.42 -0.15
C ALA A 49 15.12 5.58 1.01
N VAL A 50 14.47 6.23 1.99
CA VAL A 50 13.81 5.55 3.12
C VAL A 50 12.54 4.85 2.65
N GLU A 51 11.69 5.56 1.92
CA GLU A 51 10.32 5.15 1.61
C GLU A 51 10.23 4.20 0.40
N GLY A 52 11.14 4.34 -0.56
CA GLY A 52 11.04 3.72 -1.87
C GLY A 52 10.03 4.42 -2.79
N LEU A 53 9.90 3.88 -3.99
CA LEU A 53 9.13 4.44 -5.08
C LEU A 53 8.33 3.36 -5.79
N TYR A 54 7.48 3.79 -6.72
CA TYR A 54 6.63 2.92 -7.51
C TYR A 54 6.80 3.25 -8.99
N ARG A 55 7.06 2.23 -9.81
CA ARG A 55 7.10 2.36 -11.27
C ARG A 55 5.82 1.80 -11.90
N PRO A 56 5.24 2.47 -12.90
CA PRO A 56 4.12 1.92 -13.66
C PRO A 56 4.61 0.79 -14.58
N VAL A 57 3.89 -0.34 -14.60
CA VAL A 57 4.16 -1.52 -15.44
C VAL A 57 2.85 -1.98 -16.08
N SER A 58 2.88 -2.39 -17.35
CA SER A 58 1.69 -2.96 -17.99
C SER A 58 1.32 -4.29 -17.36
N VAL A 59 0.03 -4.57 -17.17
CA VAL A 59 -0.44 -5.90 -16.68
C VAL A 59 -0.08 -7.03 -17.65
N THR A 60 0.18 -6.75 -18.92
CA THR A 60 0.71 -7.78 -19.85
C THR A 60 2.17 -8.12 -19.61
N GLU A 61 2.92 -7.21 -18.97
CA GLU A 61 4.32 -7.39 -18.63
C GLU A 61 4.51 -8.03 -17.25
N THR A 62 3.48 -7.96 -16.38
CA THR A 62 3.50 -8.65 -15.08
C THR A 62 3.43 -10.18 -15.18
N GLU A 63 3.22 -10.73 -16.37
CA GLU A 63 3.40 -12.17 -16.63
C GLU A 63 4.89 -12.54 -16.84
N ARG A 64 5.79 -11.55 -16.96
CA ARG A 64 7.25 -11.73 -16.97
C ARG A 64 7.80 -11.51 -15.57
N ASP A 65 8.98 -12.10 -15.28
CA ASP A 65 9.66 -11.87 -14.01
C ASP A 65 9.84 -10.37 -13.73
N ALA A 66 9.64 -9.94 -12.47
CA ALA A 66 9.74 -8.54 -12.05
C ALA A 66 11.08 -7.88 -12.45
N ALA A 67 12.16 -8.66 -12.47
CA ALA A 67 13.49 -8.23 -12.88
C ALA A 67 13.61 -7.91 -14.38
N GLU A 68 12.69 -8.44 -15.20
CA GLU A 68 12.67 -8.26 -16.67
C GLU A 68 11.72 -7.15 -17.14
N SER A 69 10.89 -6.59 -16.24
CA SER A 69 10.00 -5.48 -16.60
C SER A 69 10.77 -4.17 -16.77
N GLU A 70 10.62 -3.53 -17.92
CA GLU A 70 11.29 -2.28 -18.27
C GLU A 70 10.63 -1.08 -17.56
N LEU A 71 11.39 0.01 -17.37
CA LEU A 71 10.82 1.27 -16.91
C LEU A 71 10.00 1.92 -18.03
N LEU A 72 8.81 2.42 -17.70
CA LEU A 72 8.04 3.21 -18.65
C LEU A 72 8.73 4.55 -18.91
N THR A 73 9.10 4.78 -20.17
CA THR A 73 9.78 6.00 -20.61
C THR A 73 8.90 6.87 -21.51
N VAL A 74 9.07 8.18 -21.43
CA VAL A 74 8.43 9.18 -22.30
C VAL A 74 9.50 10.06 -22.95
N ASP A 75 9.37 10.30 -24.24
CA ASP A 75 10.21 11.26 -24.96
C ASP A 75 9.71 12.69 -24.72
N LEU A 76 10.60 13.58 -24.28
CA LEU A 76 10.33 15.00 -24.16
C LEU A 76 10.45 15.71 -25.52
N PRO A 77 9.78 16.88 -25.68
CA PRO A 77 9.88 17.66 -26.92
C PRO A 77 11.30 18.11 -27.29
N ASP A 78 12.22 18.15 -26.33
CA ASP A 78 13.63 18.49 -26.53
C ASP A 78 14.50 17.29 -26.92
N GLY A 79 13.90 16.10 -27.08
CA GLY A 79 14.55 14.87 -27.50
C GLY A 79 15.14 14.04 -26.35
N ARG A 80 15.01 14.48 -25.10
CA ARG A 80 15.44 13.69 -23.94
C ARG A 80 14.42 12.61 -23.60
N LYS A 81 14.90 11.44 -23.16
CA LYS A 81 14.08 10.35 -22.67
C LYS A 81 13.97 10.39 -21.15
N VAL A 82 12.76 10.20 -20.63
CA VAL A 82 12.49 10.32 -19.19
C VAL A 82 11.77 9.08 -18.66
N ALA A 83 12.31 8.49 -17.60
CA ALA A 83 11.63 7.44 -16.83
C ALA A 83 10.78 8.07 -15.71
N GLN A 84 9.57 7.55 -15.49
CA GLN A 84 8.64 8.08 -14.50
C GLN A 84 8.46 7.13 -13.32
N VAL A 85 8.58 7.67 -12.10
CA VAL A 85 8.35 6.94 -10.85
C VAL A 85 7.56 7.82 -9.87
N TYR A 86 6.90 7.19 -8.91
CA TYR A 86 5.91 7.83 -8.07
C TYR A 86 6.01 7.38 -6.61
N THR A 87 5.65 8.25 -5.67
CA THR A 87 5.48 7.87 -4.27
C THR A 87 4.08 7.30 -4.03
N ALA A 88 3.91 6.51 -2.97
CA ALA A 88 2.66 5.80 -2.71
C ALA A 88 1.45 6.75 -2.57
N GLY A 89 1.63 7.95 -2.02
CA GLY A 89 0.55 8.89 -1.77
C GLY A 89 -0.03 9.53 -3.02
N VAL A 90 0.73 9.54 -4.12
CA VAL A 90 0.29 10.13 -5.39
C VAL A 90 -0.33 9.12 -6.36
N LEU A 91 -0.27 7.83 -6.05
CA LEU A 91 -0.76 6.80 -6.96
C LEU A 91 -2.25 6.96 -7.26
N PRO A 92 -2.68 6.76 -8.52
CA PRO A 92 -4.10 6.81 -8.87
C PRO A 92 -4.82 5.58 -8.31
N ARG A 93 -6.11 5.44 -8.57
CA ARG A 93 -6.82 4.21 -8.19
C ARG A 93 -6.32 3.02 -9.02
N PRO A 94 -6.26 1.79 -8.45
CA PRO A 94 -5.83 0.60 -9.18
C PRO A 94 -6.52 0.46 -10.53
N HIS A 95 -5.72 0.34 -11.60
CA HIS A 95 -6.20 0.28 -12.98
C HIS A 95 -5.98 -1.13 -13.55
N PRO A 96 -6.92 -1.70 -14.32
CA PRO A 96 -6.80 -3.10 -14.77
C PRO A 96 -5.76 -3.33 -15.88
N ALA A 97 -5.20 -2.26 -16.46
CA ALA A 97 -4.15 -2.37 -17.48
C ALA A 97 -2.74 -1.99 -16.97
N VAL A 98 -2.64 -1.32 -15.83
CA VAL A 98 -1.36 -0.83 -15.30
C VAL A 98 -1.30 -1.07 -13.80
N VAL A 99 -0.22 -1.69 -13.35
CA VAL A 99 0.12 -1.83 -11.94
C VAL A 99 1.29 -0.94 -11.59
N TYR A 100 1.44 -0.64 -10.32
CA TYR A 100 2.55 0.12 -9.79
C TYR A 100 3.43 -0.81 -8.95
N GLU A 101 4.63 -1.11 -9.46
CA GLU A 101 5.59 -1.99 -8.80
C GLU A 101 6.51 -1.21 -7.87
N TYR A 102 6.67 -1.67 -6.64
CA TYR A 102 7.61 -1.08 -5.69
C TYR A 102 9.05 -1.25 -6.19
N VAL A 103 9.83 -0.19 -6.10
CA VAL A 103 11.25 -0.15 -6.46
C VAL A 103 12.02 0.70 -5.45
N THR A 104 13.28 0.33 -5.22
CA THR A 104 14.20 1.10 -4.39
C THR A 104 15.11 1.98 -5.25
N LEU A 105 15.78 2.95 -4.63
CA LEU A 105 16.81 3.74 -5.31
C LEU A 105 17.94 2.88 -5.86
N ASP A 106 18.34 1.82 -5.16
CA ASP A 106 19.36 0.88 -5.65
C ASP A 106 18.89 0.11 -6.89
N SER A 107 17.65 -0.39 -6.89
CA SER A 107 17.07 -1.03 -8.08
C SER A 107 17.02 -0.07 -9.29
N LEU A 108 16.77 1.22 -9.05
CA LEU A 108 16.80 2.23 -10.11
C LEU A 108 18.23 2.57 -10.56
N ALA A 109 19.18 2.66 -9.63
CA ALA A 109 20.59 2.91 -9.95
C ALA A 109 21.14 1.83 -10.88
N GLN A 110 20.83 0.56 -10.60
CA GLN A 110 21.29 -0.59 -11.38
C GLN A 110 20.45 -0.86 -12.63
N GLY A 111 19.14 -0.67 -12.56
CA GLY A 111 18.19 -1.13 -13.57
C GLY A 111 17.68 -0.05 -14.53
N CYS A 112 18.00 1.23 -14.31
CA CYS A 112 17.58 2.28 -15.23
C CYS A 112 18.36 2.16 -16.57
N PRO A 113 17.70 2.14 -17.74
CA PRO A 113 18.38 2.02 -19.03
C PRO A 113 19.37 3.17 -19.30
N ASP A 114 20.46 2.88 -20.01
CA ASP A 114 21.52 3.87 -20.34
C ASP A 114 21.03 4.98 -21.28
N ASP A 115 19.95 4.74 -22.03
CA ASP A 115 19.36 5.69 -22.97
C ASP A 115 18.27 6.59 -22.34
N VAL A 116 18.02 6.44 -21.04
CA VAL A 116 17.19 7.37 -20.27
C VAL A 116 18.07 8.52 -19.80
N ASP A 117 17.69 9.76 -20.09
CA ASP A 117 18.44 10.96 -19.69
C ASP A 117 18.05 11.48 -18.30
N LEU A 118 16.79 11.28 -17.91
CA LEU A 118 16.25 11.77 -16.63
C LEU A 118 15.33 10.76 -15.96
N LEU A 119 15.39 10.72 -14.62
CA LEU A 119 14.34 10.16 -13.78
C LEU A 119 13.47 11.31 -13.27
N VAL A 120 12.16 11.23 -13.49
CA VAL A 120 11.20 12.15 -12.86
C VAL A 120 10.44 11.43 -11.76
N VAL A 121 10.51 11.99 -10.55
CA VAL A 121 9.71 11.53 -9.42
C VAL A 121 8.46 12.38 -9.33
N ASN A 122 7.30 11.74 -9.17
CA ASN A 122 6.00 12.39 -9.01
C ASN A 122 5.64 13.33 -10.17
N ALA A 123 5.82 12.87 -11.41
CA ALA A 123 5.46 13.62 -12.61
C ALA A 123 4.02 14.14 -12.56
N ALA A 124 3.78 15.32 -13.17
CA ALA A 124 2.47 16.00 -13.17
C ALA A 124 1.86 16.30 -11.77
N THR A 125 2.67 16.32 -10.71
CA THR A 125 2.26 16.72 -9.36
C THR A 125 3.05 17.93 -8.84
N PRO A 126 2.65 18.56 -7.72
CA PRO A 126 3.36 19.69 -7.12
C PRO A 126 4.69 19.32 -6.45
N CYS A 127 4.92 18.05 -6.13
CA CYS A 127 6.17 17.53 -5.57
C CYS A 127 7.05 16.86 -6.64
N ARG A 128 6.90 17.27 -7.90
CA ARG A 128 7.71 16.79 -9.02
C ARG A 128 9.17 17.21 -8.87
N GLN A 129 10.08 16.27 -9.02
CA GLN A 129 11.52 16.54 -9.11
C GLN A 129 12.18 15.73 -10.23
N PHE A 130 13.18 16.33 -10.89
CA PHE A 130 13.98 15.68 -11.93
C PHE A 130 15.37 15.37 -11.43
N PHE A 131 15.86 14.18 -11.73
CA PHE A 131 17.23 13.75 -11.46
C PHE A 131 17.88 13.28 -12.75
N LEU A 132 19.18 13.52 -12.88
CA LEU A 132 19.97 12.95 -13.95
C LEU A 132 20.11 11.45 -13.73
N THR A 133 20.43 10.71 -14.78
CA THR A 133 20.68 9.26 -14.73
C THR A 133 22.14 8.94 -15.02
N THR A 134 23.05 9.91 -14.83
CA THR A 134 24.49 9.72 -15.01
C THR A 134 25.07 8.77 -13.96
N ASP A 135 26.18 8.12 -14.27
CA ASP A 135 26.85 7.18 -13.35
C ASP A 135 27.09 7.79 -11.95
N ASP A 136 27.61 9.03 -11.88
CA ASP A 136 27.83 9.74 -10.63
C ASP A 136 26.54 9.93 -9.81
N GLU A 137 25.41 10.18 -10.49
CA GLU A 137 24.12 10.40 -9.84
C GLU A 137 23.52 9.09 -9.36
N ARG A 138 23.71 8.00 -10.12
CA ARG A 138 23.32 6.64 -9.73
C ARG A 138 24.13 6.13 -8.54
N GLU A 139 25.42 6.48 -8.44
CA GLU A 139 26.25 6.17 -7.26
C GLU A 139 25.67 6.84 -6.01
N VAL A 140 25.25 8.11 -6.10
CA VAL A 140 24.57 8.81 -5.00
C VAL A 140 23.28 8.08 -4.59
N TRP A 141 22.50 7.58 -5.55
CA TRP A 141 21.27 6.85 -5.25
C TRP A 141 21.53 5.54 -4.51
N ALA A 142 22.54 4.77 -4.96
CA ALA A 142 22.97 3.54 -4.29
C ALA A 142 23.47 3.81 -2.87
N ASP A 143 24.32 4.82 -2.68
CA ASP A 143 24.84 5.22 -1.37
C ASP A 143 23.72 5.62 -0.40
N LEU A 144 22.74 6.39 -0.89
CA LEU A 144 21.57 6.79 -0.10
C LEU A 144 20.70 5.58 0.26
N HIS A 145 20.50 4.64 -0.68
CA HIS A 145 19.80 3.40 -0.40
C HIS A 145 20.49 2.62 0.72
N ASP A 146 21.79 2.34 0.59
CA ASP A 146 22.57 1.58 1.57
C ASP A 146 22.55 2.24 2.97
N THR A 147 22.54 3.57 3.00
CA THR A 147 22.53 4.33 4.25
C THR A 147 21.16 4.27 4.95
N TYR A 148 20.07 4.44 4.18
CA TYR A 148 18.77 4.80 4.74
C TYR A 148 17.67 3.73 4.56
N HIS A 149 17.74 2.92 3.50
CA HIS A 149 16.72 1.88 3.26
C HIS A 149 16.84 0.76 4.28
N ARG A 150 15.70 0.21 4.66
CA ARG A 150 15.59 -1.00 5.47
C ARG A 150 14.47 -1.85 4.91
N ALA A 151 14.76 -3.12 4.59
CA ALA A 151 13.79 -4.04 3.99
C ALA A 151 12.51 -4.19 4.82
N ASP A 152 12.60 -4.09 6.14
CA ASP A 152 11.48 -4.15 7.09
C ASP A 152 11.06 -2.77 7.65
N GLY A 153 11.70 -1.69 7.19
CA GLY A 153 11.57 -0.35 7.76
C GLY A 153 10.26 0.36 7.44
N LEU A 154 9.52 -0.12 6.42
CA LEU A 154 8.22 0.43 6.04
C LEU A 154 7.09 -0.15 6.86
N GLY A 155 7.27 -1.31 7.50
CA GLY A 155 6.28 -1.91 8.37
C GLY A 155 6.19 -1.26 9.75
N ASN A 156 5.26 -1.75 10.57
CA ASN A 156 5.07 -1.34 11.97
C ASN A 156 4.88 0.18 12.17
N ARG A 157 4.11 0.82 11.28
CA ARG A 157 3.80 2.25 11.34
C ARG A 157 2.37 2.54 10.89
N ILE A 158 1.83 3.67 11.33
CA ILE A 158 0.50 4.13 10.88
C ILE A 158 0.70 5.20 9.81
N ASP A 159 0.32 4.91 8.57
CA ASP A 159 0.19 5.92 7.51
C ASP A 159 -1.28 6.33 7.33
N THR A 160 -1.55 7.61 7.10
CA THR A 160 -2.90 8.17 6.97
C THR A 160 -3.00 9.04 5.73
N ARG A 161 -3.92 8.70 4.82
CA ARG A 161 -4.27 9.55 3.67
C ARG A 161 -5.12 10.74 4.10
N ARG A 162 -4.70 11.94 3.70
CA ARG A 162 -5.43 13.20 3.89
C ARG A 162 -6.45 13.47 2.79
N THR A 163 -6.22 12.91 1.61
CA THR A 163 -7.08 13.04 0.42
C THR A 163 -7.52 11.65 -0.03
N GLY A 164 -8.64 11.56 -0.76
CA GLY A 164 -9.18 10.27 -1.25
C GLY A 164 -9.78 9.35 -0.17
N ALA A 165 -9.56 9.64 1.11
CA ALA A 165 -10.13 8.87 2.21
C ALA A 165 -11.66 9.07 2.33
N PRO A 166 -12.40 8.05 2.80
CA PRO A 166 -13.82 8.20 3.09
C PRO A 166 -14.10 9.32 4.11
N GLU A 167 -15.28 9.92 4.02
CA GLU A 167 -15.66 11.05 4.88
C GLU A 167 -15.55 10.70 6.38
N THR A 168 -15.14 11.70 7.17
CA THR A 168 -15.05 11.56 8.62
C THR A 168 -16.42 11.22 9.22
N GLY A 169 -16.47 10.19 10.06
CA GLY A 169 -17.72 9.71 10.67
C GLY A 169 -18.54 8.77 9.78
N SER A 170 -18.10 8.50 8.55
CA SER A 170 -18.74 7.48 7.71
C SER A 170 -18.56 6.07 8.30
N PRO A 171 -19.56 5.17 8.12
CA PRO A 171 -19.42 3.76 8.51
C PRO A 171 -18.24 3.07 7.84
N LEU A 172 -17.88 3.47 6.62
CA LEU A 172 -16.74 2.93 5.88
C LEU A 172 -15.42 3.27 6.57
N LEU A 173 -15.19 4.55 6.90
CA LEU A 173 -13.99 4.96 7.62
C LEU A 173 -13.90 4.26 8.99
N HIS A 174 -15.03 4.10 9.68
CA HIS A 174 -15.08 3.36 10.94
C HIS A 174 -14.69 1.88 10.76
N GLY A 175 -15.17 1.24 9.70
CA GLY A 175 -14.80 -0.14 9.35
C GLY A 175 -13.30 -0.28 9.06
N LEU A 176 -12.75 0.63 8.25
CA LEU A 176 -11.31 0.69 7.96
C LEU A 176 -10.48 0.90 9.23
N ALA A 177 -10.91 1.79 10.14
CA ALA A 177 -10.25 2.00 11.42
C ALA A 177 -10.18 0.72 12.29
N CYS A 178 -11.22 -0.13 12.26
CA CYS A 178 -11.19 -1.42 12.96
C CYS A 178 -10.12 -2.37 12.39
N GLY A 179 -9.82 -2.27 11.09
CA GLY A 179 -8.80 -3.05 10.39
C GLY A 179 -7.39 -2.45 10.42
N ALA A 180 -7.21 -1.25 10.98
CA ALA A 180 -5.95 -0.49 10.88
C ALA A 180 -4.70 -1.22 11.42
N HIS A 181 -4.87 -2.18 12.33
CA HIS A 181 -3.78 -3.01 12.85
C HIS A 181 -3.15 -3.92 11.78
N LEU A 182 -3.89 -4.32 10.75
CA LEU A 182 -3.34 -5.07 9.61
C LEU A 182 -2.47 -4.15 8.74
N CYS A 183 -2.95 -2.94 8.47
CA CYS A 183 -2.21 -1.92 7.74
C CYS A 183 -0.95 -1.50 8.52
N PHE A 184 -1.02 -1.43 9.86
CA PHE A 184 0.13 -1.09 10.71
C PHE A 184 1.32 -2.01 10.48
N THR A 185 1.09 -3.34 10.51
CA THR A 185 2.16 -4.32 10.32
C THR A 185 2.82 -4.14 8.95
N ASN A 186 2.02 -3.85 7.92
CA ASN A 186 2.48 -3.72 6.54
C ASN A 186 3.07 -2.34 6.21
N GLY A 187 2.75 -1.31 6.98
CA GLY A 187 3.08 0.07 6.64
C GLY A 187 2.13 0.75 5.66
N ASP A 188 0.98 0.13 5.39
CA ASP A 188 -0.01 0.62 4.45
C ASP A 188 -0.87 1.73 5.07
N ALA A 189 -1.45 2.58 4.23
CA ALA A 189 -2.40 3.58 4.70
C ALA A 189 -3.70 2.91 5.20
N TRP A 190 -4.10 3.20 6.43
CA TRP A 190 -5.24 2.52 7.07
C TRP A 190 -6.62 2.98 6.59
N ASN A 191 -6.72 4.17 6.00
CA ASN A 191 -7.98 4.85 5.72
C ASN A 191 -8.31 4.99 4.23
N THR A 192 -7.73 4.17 3.37
CA THR A 192 -8.01 4.16 1.93
C THR A 192 -8.47 2.78 1.47
N VAL A 193 -9.26 2.78 0.39
CA VAL A 193 -9.65 1.56 -0.34
C VAL A 193 -8.86 1.39 -1.64
N ASP A 194 -8.18 2.46 -2.07
CA ASP A 194 -7.40 2.50 -3.29
C ASP A 194 -5.96 2.09 -2.95
N TRP A 195 -5.72 0.78 -2.93
CA TRP A 195 -4.48 0.18 -2.46
C TRP A 195 -3.75 -0.56 -3.58
N HIS A 196 -2.45 -0.27 -3.75
CA HIS A 196 -1.56 -0.94 -4.69
C HIS A 196 -0.63 -1.97 -4.03
N GLY A 197 -0.60 -2.03 -2.70
CA GLY A 197 0.36 -2.85 -1.96
C GLY A 197 1.80 -2.48 -2.26
N ALA A 198 2.67 -3.50 -2.26
CA ALA A 198 4.06 -3.39 -2.72
C ALA A 198 4.22 -3.70 -4.22
N GLY A 199 3.13 -3.69 -5.00
CA GLY A 199 3.14 -4.09 -6.41
C GLY A 199 2.75 -5.55 -6.64
N HIS A 200 2.43 -5.89 -7.89
CA HIS A 200 1.79 -7.16 -8.23
C HIS A 200 2.64 -8.37 -7.82
N HIS A 201 3.94 -8.36 -8.14
CA HIS A 201 4.82 -9.48 -7.83
C HIS A 201 5.03 -9.67 -6.32
N ASN A 202 5.21 -8.56 -5.59
CA ASN A 202 5.35 -8.62 -4.14
C ASN A 202 4.06 -9.13 -3.49
N GLU A 203 2.89 -8.70 -3.96
CA GLU A 203 1.62 -9.19 -3.41
C GLU A 203 1.37 -10.67 -3.72
N ILE A 204 1.79 -11.19 -4.90
CA ILE A 204 1.79 -12.64 -5.16
C ILE A 204 2.71 -13.36 -4.17
N GLY A 205 3.95 -12.90 -4.01
CA GLY A 205 4.89 -13.51 -3.08
C GLY A 205 4.39 -13.51 -1.63
N ARG A 206 3.69 -12.45 -1.21
CA ARG A 206 3.06 -12.37 0.12
C ARG A 206 1.88 -13.32 0.27
N LEU A 207 1.07 -13.50 -0.77
CA LEU A 207 -0.02 -14.48 -0.77
C LEU A 207 0.52 -15.91 -0.67
N GLU A 208 1.62 -16.21 -1.35
CA GLU A 208 2.33 -17.48 -1.21
C GLU A 208 2.88 -17.65 0.22
N GLU A 209 3.65 -16.69 0.71
CA GLU A 209 4.34 -16.78 2.01
C GLU A 209 3.36 -16.90 3.19
N TRP A 210 2.36 -16.02 3.24
CA TRP A 210 1.49 -15.88 4.42
C TRP A 210 0.22 -16.71 4.35
N TRP A 211 -0.21 -17.07 3.14
CA TRP A 211 -1.48 -17.75 2.93
C TRP A 211 -1.36 -19.06 2.16
N GLY A 212 -0.17 -19.41 1.66
CA GLY A 212 0.06 -20.64 0.90
C GLY A 212 -0.71 -20.68 -0.41
N VAL A 213 -0.92 -19.51 -1.05
CA VAL A 213 -1.65 -19.41 -2.32
C VAL A 213 -0.64 -19.41 -3.46
N HIS A 214 -0.60 -20.50 -4.21
CA HIS A 214 0.30 -20.63 -5.36
C HIS A 214 -0.44 -20.50 -6.69
N ASP A 215 -1.73 -20.79 -6.72
CA ASP A 215 -2.55 -20.73 -7.92
C ASP A 215 -3.99 -20.29 -7.64
N ARG A 216 -4.79 -20.30 -8.72
CA ARG A 216 -6.19 -19.91 -8.68
C ARG A 216 -7.05 -20.83 -7.79
N ASP A 217 -6.76 -22.13 -7.75
CA ASP A 217 -7.55 -23.09 -6.99
C ASP A 217 -7.29 -22.94 -5.49
N ASP A 218 -6.03 -22.67 -5.11
CA ASP A 218 -5.67 -22.28 -3.73
C ASP A 218 -6.40 -21.00 -3.32
N TRP A 219 -6.40 -19.99 -4.20
CA TRP A 219 -7.07 -18.71 -3.94
C TRP A 219 -8.57 -18.86 -3.73
N LEU A 220 -9.26 -19.58 -4.63
CA LEU A 220 -10.70 -19.83 -4.51
C LEU A 220 -11.03 -20.63 -3.23
N SER A 221 -10.20 -21.63 -2.92
CA SER A 221 -10.36 -22.43 -1.71
C SER A 221 -10.17 -21.61 -0.43
N LEU A 222 -9.17 -20.72 -0.41
CA LEU A 222 -8.93 -19.80 0.70
C LEU A 222 -10.07 -18.79 0.85
N GLN A 223 -10.56 -18.21 -0.27
CA GLN A 223 -11.70 -17.29 -0.25
C GLN A 223 -12.96 -17.95 0.32
N GLU A 224 -13.26 -19.18 -0.09
CA GLU A 224 -14.41 -19.92 0.45
C GLU A 224 -14.25 -20.14 1.96
N ARG A 225 -13.05 -20.51 2.42
CA ARG A 225 -12.76 -20.65 3.87
C ARG A 225 -12.93 -19.33 4.62
N LEU A 226 -12.46 -18.21 4.05
CA LEU A 226 -12.65 -16.88 4.63
C LEU A 226 -14.14 -16.51 4.74
N LEU A 227 -14.91 -16.75 3.67
CA LEU A 227 -16.35 -16.44 3.62
C LEU A 227 -17.17 -17.33 4.56
N THR A 228 -16.79 -18.60 4.70
CA THR A 228 -17.40 -19.57 5.62
C THR A 228 -16.87 -19.48 7.04
N ARG A 229 -15.89 -18.59 7.29
CA ARG A 229 -15.23 -18.34 8.58
C ARG A 229 -14.35 -19.50 9.07
N ASP A 230 -14.00 -20.43 8.19
CA ASP A 230 -13.13 -21.60 8.44
C ASP A 230 -11.62 -21.27 8.33
N VAL A 231 -11.27 -20.06 8.78
CA VAL A 231 -9.88 -19.60 8.95
C VAL A 231 -9.63 -19.14 10.38
N SER A 232 -10.68 -18.86 11.13
CA SER A 232 -10.58 -18.39 12.49
C SER A 232 -10.45 -19.60 13.42
N PRO A 233 -9.52 -19.58 14.39
CA PRO A 233 -9.53 -20.59 15.44
C PRO A 233 -10.90 -20.64 16.12
N TRP A 234 -11.45 -21.85 16.28
CA TRP A 234 -12.81 -22.08 16.79
C TRP A 234 -13.18 -21.30 18.07
N TYR A 235 -12.18 -21.01 18.91
CA TYR A 235 -12.39 -20.32 20.17
C TYR A 235 -12.79 -18.86 19.97
N TRP A 236 -12.39 -18.21 18.88
CA TRP A 236 -12.84 -16.86 18.56
C TRP A 236 -14.32 -16.84 18.18
N ASP A 237 -14.72 -17.73 17.27
CA ASP A 237 -16.14 -17.88 16.89
C ASP A 237 -17.00 -18.20 18.11
N PHE A 238 -16.56 -19.12 18.96
CA PHE A 238 -17.26 -19.45 20.20
C PHE A 238 -17.46 -18.23 21.11
N VAL A 239 -16.41 -17.43 21.33
CA VAL A 239 -16.45 -16.24 22.19
C VAL A 239 -17.35 -15.15 21.59
N LEU A 240 -17.29 -14.93 20.27
CA LEU A 240 -18.12 -13.96 19.56
C LEU A 240 -19.59 -14.39 19.48
N ASP A 241 -19.86 -15.69 19.30
CA ASP A 241 -21.20 -16.25 19.32
C ASP A 241 -21.83 -16.14 20.71
N ALA A 242 -21.05 -16.38 21.78
CA ALA A 242 -21.51 -16.14 23.14
C ALA A 242 -21.93 -14.68 23.36
N ARG A 243 -21.15 -13.72 22.83
CA ARG A 243 -21.51 -12.29 22.85
C ARG A 243 -22.78 -12.02 22.07
N THR A 244 -22.90 -12.59 20.87
CA THR A 244 -24.08 -12.42 20.00
C THR A 244 -25.34 -13.00 20.66
N ALA A 245 -25.23 -14.16 21.31
CA ALA A 245 -26.32 -14.77 22.06
C ALA A 245 -26.75 -13.91 23.26
N LEU A 246 -25.80 -13.33 24.00
CA LEU A 246 -26.10 -12.39 25.08
C LEU A 246 -26.74 -11.10 24.55
N ALA A 247 -26.27 -10.58 23.43
CA ALA A 247 -26.82 -9.38 22.82
C ALA A 247 -28.28 -9.56 22.39
N ARG A 248 -28.62 -10.74 21.83
CA ARG A 248 -30.00 -11.10 21.49
C ARG A 248 -30.91 -11.17 22.71
N ARG A 249 -30.37 -11.55 23.88
CA ARG A 249 -31.15 -11.73 25.12
C ARG A 249 -31.26 -10.47 25.99
N HIS A 250 -30.20 -9.69 26.05
CA HIS A 250 -30.04 -8.57 27.01
C HIS A 250 -29.94 -7.20 26.32
N GLY A 251 -29.93 -7.17 24.99
CA GLY A 251 -29.76 -5.95 24.19
C GLY A 251 -28.31 -5.75 23.72
N PRO A 252 -28.06 -4.77 22.83
CA PRO A 252 -26.81 -4.63 22.09
C PRO A 252 -25.58 -4.28 22.95
N ARG A 253 -25.79 -3.77 24.17
CA ARG A 253 -24.73 -3.50 25.14
C ARG A 253 -24.60 -4.69 26.09
N VAL A 254 -23.75 -5.64 25.71
CA VAL A 254 -23.39 -6.77 26.56
C VAL A 254 -22.35 -6.32 27.58
N ASP A 255 -22.61 -6.56 28.86
CA ASP A 255 -21.65 -6.35 29.94
C ASP A 255 -20.43 -7.28 29.77
N PRO A 256 -19.19 -6.74 29.71
CA PRO A 256 -17.99 -7.55 29.56
C PRO A 256 -17.77 -8.59 30.66
N GLU A 257 -18.16 -8.30 31.91
CA GLU A 257 -18.02 -9.24 33.02
C GLU A 257 -18.97 -10.43 32.85
N LEU A 258 -20.25 -10.15 32.61
CA LEU A 258 -21.24 -11.17 32.30
C LEU A 258 -20.84 -12.03 31.09
N TRP A 259 -20.28 -11.42 30.04
CA TRP A 259 -19.81 -12.15 28.87
C TRP A 259 -18.69 -13.13 29.21
N ARG A 260 -17.68 -12.66 29.95
CA ARG A 260 -16.56 -13.48 30.41
C ARG A 260 -17.04 -14.66 31.25
N ASP A 261 -17.88 -14.41 32.25
CA ASP A 261 -18.39 -15.45 33.16
C ASP A 261 -19.16 -16.54 32.40
N ARG A 262 -19.90 -16.14 31.35
CA ARG A 262 -20.68 -17.07 30.53
C ARG A 262 -19.80 -17.93 29.63
N VAL A 263 -18.79 -17.33 29.02
CA VAL A 263 -17.78 -18.06 28.22
C VAL A 263 -17.05 -19.07 29.11
N GLU A 264 -16.58 -18.63 30.29
CA GLU A 264 -15.84 -19.47 31.23
C GLU A 264 -16.69 -20.64 31.73
N ALA A 265 -17.95 -20.39 32.12
CA ALA A 265 -18.87 -21.43 32.56
C ALA A 265 -19.13 -22.46 31.46
N ALA A 266 -19.32 -22.03 30.21
CA ALA A 266 -19.57 -22.93 29.09
C ALA A 266 -18.33 -23.79 28.73
N LEU A 267 -17.12 -23.22 28.79
CA LEU A 267 -15.88 -23.98 28.59
C LEU A 267 -15.67 -25.02 29.71
N ARG A 268 -15.86 -24.62 30.97
CA ARG A 268 -15.77 -25.54 32.12
C ARG A 268 -16.76 -26.69 32.02
N HIS A 269 -17.99 -26.42 31.58
CA HIS A 269 -19.00 -27.44 31.39
C HIS A 269 -18.58 -28.45 30.31
N ARG A 270 -18.09 -27.95 29.16
CA ARG A 270 -17.63 -28.80 28.05
C ARG A 270 -16.44 -29.68 28.44
N VAL A 271 -15.49 -29.16 29.23
CA VAL A 271 -14.37 -29.96 29.77
C VAL A 271 -14.88 -31.06 30.71
N ALA A 272 -15.87 -30.78 31.55
CA ALA A 272 -16.47 -31.77 32.43
C ALA A 272 -17.26 -32.85 31.68
N GLU A 273 -17.89 -32.52 30.55
CA GLU A 273 -18.67 -33.46 29.73
C GLU A 273 -17.80 -34.35 28.82
N THR A 274 -16.70 -33.82 28.30
CA THR A 274 -15.87 -34.56 27.33
C THR A 274 -14.93 -35.57 28.01
N GLY A 275 -14.73 -35.47 29.33
CA GLY A 275 -13.73 -36.23 30.07
C GLY A 275 -12.32 -35.77 29.68
N GLY A 276 -11.54 -35.31 30.65
CA GLY A 276 -10.17 -34.83 30.40
C GLY A 276 -9.28 -35.83 29.69
#